data_AF-A0A7L3IVJ8-F1
#
_entry.id   AF-A0A7L3IVJ8-F1
#
_cell.length_a   1.000
_cell.length_b   1.000
_cell.length_c   1.000
_cell.angle_alpha   90.00
_cell.angle_beta   90.00
_cell.angle_gamma   90.00
#
_symmetry.space_group_name_H-M   'P 1'
#
loop_
_entity.id
_entity.type
_entity.pdbx_description
1 polymer ?
#
loop_
_entity_poly.entity_id
_entity_poly.type
_entity_poly.pdbx_seq_one_letter_code
_entity_poly.pdbx_strand_id
1 'polypeptide(L)'
;CSLQAGLAVLLKAERLFHSSYHSQAVHIRPVCRVSAGLSSLPEHPKRKSKADASCLAVSWELRQTLTVVFDFFSSGQGKKDWSLFKMFSRTLTDTCPLASQSKVYVDISPKNKEKELLEVSPPPTSVHEAIVQGDKKTYAVYDLLSPSLFNTSRSLNVQLKWKRPQDSSEMPIPILHAQRYVGGYGLQTGEICTLIYNTHPYRAFPVILLETVPWYLRLYVHTLTIITKGKENKPS
;
A
#
# COMPACT_ATOMS: atom_id res chain seq x y z
N CYS A 1 17.04 -13.92 4.87
CA CYS A 1 15.62 -13.58 5.09
C CYS A 1 14.82 -13.48 3.80
N SER A 2 15.09 -14.36 2.83
CA SER A 2 14.32 -14.46 1.58
C SER A 2 12.97 -15.14 1.89
N LEU A 3 12.47 -16.04 1.03
CA LEU A 3 11.24 -16.81 1.25
C LEU A 3 11.25 -17.73 2.49
N GLN A 4 12.33 -17.75 3.26
CA GLN A 4 12.54 -18.63 4.43
C GLN A 4 12.28 -17.95 5.78
N ALA A 5 12.38 -16.61 5.90
CA ALA A 5 12.22 -15.93 7.19
C ALA A 5 11.83 -14.45 7.03
N GLY A 6 11.09 -13.93 8.01
CA GLY A 6 10.57 -12.56 8.03
C GLY A 6 9.34 -12.36 7.14
N LEU A 7 9.01 -11.09 6.85
CA LEU A 7 7.84 -10.73 6.05
C LEU A 7 7.87 -11.30 4.62
N ALA A 8 9.06 -11.57 4.09
CA ALA A 8 9.25 -12.12 2.75
C ALA A 8 8.63 -13.51 2.57
N VAL A 9 8.37 -14.25 3.66
CA VAL A 9 7.69 -15.56 3.61
C VAL A 9 6.27 -15.45 3.05
N LEU A 10 5.62 -14.28 3.18
CA LEU A 10 4.29 -14.02 2.63
C LEU A 10 4.31 -13.85 1.09
N LEU A 11 5.49 -13.69 0.47
CA LEU A 11 5.66 -13.45 -0.96
C LEU A 11 5.56 -14.75 -1.78
N LYS A 12 4.48 -15.52 -1.60
CA LYS A 12 4.24 -16.75 -2.37
C LYS A 12 3.58 -16.42 -3.71
N ALA A 13 4.35 -16.55 -4.80
CA ALA A 13 3.93 -16.25 -6.17
C ALA A 13 2.51 -16.74 -6.50
N GLU A 14 2.22 -18.02 -6.26
CA GLU A 14 0.91 -18.65 -6.52
C GLU A 14 -0.25 -17.82 -5.97
N ARG A 15 -0.19 -17.37 -4.70
CA ARG A 15 -1.27 -16.58 -4.11
C ARG A 15 -1.29 -15.14 -4.60
N LEU A 16 -0.13 -14.56 -4.87
CA LEU A 16 -0.03 -13.19 -5.39
C LEU A 16 -0.64 -13.07 -6.78
N PHE A 17 -0.43 -14.07 -7.66
CA PHE A 17 -1.01 -14.07 -9.01
C PHE A 17 -2.52 -14.37 -9.03
N HIS A 18 -3.07 -14.93 -7.96
CA HIS A 18 -4.52 -15.11 -7.78
C HIS A 18 -5.22 -13.92 -7.09
N SER A 19 -4.48 -12.87 -6.73
CA SER A 19 -5.07 -11.65 -6.20
C SER A 19 -5.79 -10.86 -7.30
N SER A 20 -6.75 -10.03 -6.91
CA SER A 20 -7.47 -9.15 -7.84
C SER A 20 -6.54 -8.08 -8.44
N TYR A 21 -5.50 -7.71 -7.70
CA TYR A 21 -4.46 -6.80 -8.16
C TYR A 21 -3.18 -7.06 -7.37
N HIS A 22 -2.03 -7.01 -8.04
CA HIS A 22 -0.74 -6.90 -7.38
C HIS A 22 0.18 -5.95 -8.15
N SER A 23 1.08 -5.27 -7.42
CA SER A 23 2.12 -4.44 -7.99
C SER A 23 3.38 -4.55 -7.17
N GLN A 24 4.51 -4.77 -7.83
CA GLN A 24 5.82 -4.89 -7.19
C GLN A 24 6.75 -3.82 -7.76
N ALA A 25 7.41 -3.08 -6.87
CA ALA A 25 8.43 -2.10 -7.21
C ALA A 25 9.74 -2.46 -6.52
N VAL A 26 10.84 -2.35 -7.27
CA VAL A 26 12.20 -2.49 -6.75
C VAL A 26 12.95 -1.21 -7.06
N HIS A 27 13.43 -0.54 -6.02
CA HIS A 27 14.17 0.71 -6.12
C HIS A 27 15.55 0.51 -5.51
N ILE A 28 16.59 0.76 -6.29
CA ILE A 28 17.98 0.68 -5.87
C ILE A 28 18.57 2.07 -5.96
N ARG A 29 19.17 2.55 -4.87
CA ARG A 29 19.90 3.82 -4.88
C ARG A 29 21.18 3.74 -4.06
N PRO A 30 22.23 4.49 -4.43
CA PRO A 30 23.38 4.67 -3.57
C PRO A 30 22.98 5.54 -2.35
N VAL A 31 23.52 5.20 -1.19
CA VAL A 31 23.37 5.93 0.08
C VAL A 31 24.75 6.10 0.72
N CYS A 32 24.98 7.24 1.37
CA CYS A 32 26.23 7.51 2.06
C CYS A 32 26.16 7.04 3.52
N ARG A 33 27.18 6.29 3.95
CA ARG A 33 27.41 6.01 5.37
C ARG A 33 28.17 7.17 5.98
N VAL A 34 27.54 7.84 6.94
CA VAL A 34 28.20 8.82 7.81
C VAL A 34 28.51 8.12 9.14
N SER A 35 29.67 8.36 9.74
CA SER A 35 30.01 7.81 11.05
C SER A 35 28.93 8.22 12.06
N ALA A 36 28.36 7.25 12.76
CA ALA A 36 27.35 7.43 13.80
C ALA A 36 27.96 8.19 14.99
N GLY A 37 28.03 9.51 14.85
CA GLY A 37 28.28 10.45 15.91
C GLY A 37 27.47 11.69 15.55
N LEU A 38 26.26 11.78 16.12
CA LEU A 38 25.37 12.94 16.05
C LEU A 38 24.40 13.03 14.85
N SER A 39 23.32 12.24 14.85
CA SER A 39 21.96 12.74 14.47
C SER A 39 20.91 11.62 14.50
N SER A 40 20.36 11.35 15.68
CA SER A 40 19.06 10.70 15.84
C SER A 40 17.96 11.77 15.85
N LEU A 41 17.54 12.24 14.69
CA LEU A 41 16.30 13.03 14.54
C LEU A 41 15.68 12.71 13.15
N PRO A 42 14.35 12.50 13.06
CA PRO A 42 13.69 12.14 11.81
C PRO A 42 13.43 13.39 10.96
N GLU A 43 14.11 13.53 9.83
CA GLU A 43 13.85 14.64 8.88
C GLU A 43 12.87 14.23 7.77
N HIS A 44 11.82 15.05 7.63
CA HIS A 44 10.98 15.16 6.44
C HIS A 44 11.80 15.50 5.19
N PRO A 45 11.35 15.14 3.97
CA PRO A 45 12.10 15.35 2.74
C PRO A 45 11.94 16.80 2.29
N LYS A 46 12.67 17.73 2.90
CA LYS A 46 12.90 19.05 2.31
C LYS A 46 14.33 19.12 1.80
N ARG A 47 14.41 19.24 0.47
CA ARG A 47 15.54 19.68 -0.35
C ARG A 47 16.52 20.54 0.45
N LYS A 48 17.52 19.90 1.08
CA LYS A 48 18.60 20.58 1.81
C LYS A 48 19.85 20.58 0.96
N SER A 49 20.43 21.76 0.91
CA SER A 49 21.60 22.17 0.17
C SER A 49 22.80 21.24 0.39
N LYS A 50 23.52 21.04 -0.70
CA LYS A 50 24.92 20.63 -0.81
C LYS A 50 25.77 21.33 0.28
N ALA A 51 25.93 20.70 1.44
CA ALA A 51 26.83 21.11 2.50
C ALA A 51 27.43 19.84 3.11
N ASP A 52 28.59 19.50 2.55
CA ASP A 52 29.60 18.51 2.89
C ASP A 52 29.48 17.80 4.26
N ALA A 53 28.64 16.78 4.33
CA ALA A 53 29.00 15.59 5.10
C ALA A 53 29.86 14.72 4.18
N SER A 54 31.18 14.66 4.43
CA SER A 54 32.09 13.81 3.64
C SER A 54 31.60 12.37 3.67
N CYS A 55 31.15 11.86 2.52
CA CYS A 55 30.67 10.49 2.38
C CYS A 55 31.84 9.53 2.60
N LEU A 56 31.94 8.97 3.81
CA LEU A 56 33.06 8.09 4.19
C LEU A 56 33.04 6.78 3.40
N ALA A 57 31.85 6.25 3.10
CA ALA A 57 31.66 5.09 2.25
C ALA A 57 30.30 5.13 1.55
N VAL A 58 30.27 4.72 0.28
CA VAL A 58 29.03 4.50 -0.46
C VAL A 58 28.50 3.11 -0.14
N SER A 59 27.19 2.99 0.03
CA SER A 59 26.48 1.72 0.18
C SER A 59 25.24 1.71 -0.70
N TRP A 60 24.68 0.54 -0.94
CA TRP A 60 23.47 0.38 -1.74
C TRP A 60 22.26 0.18 -0.84
N GLU A 61 21.22 0.96 -1.05
CA GLU A 61 19.89 0.75 -0.48
C GLU A 61 19.02 0.07 -1.52
N LEU A 62 18.49 -1.10 -1.17
CA LEU A 62 17.48 -1.83 -1.94
C LEU A 62 16.13 -1.69 -1.22
N ARG A 63 15.17 -1.01 -1.85
CA ARG A 63 13.79 -0.91 -1.37
C ARG A 63 12.86 -1.71 -2.26
N GLN A 64 12.25 -2.74 -1.71
CA GLN A 64 11.21 -3.51 -2.38
C GLN A 64 9.85 -3.16 -1.79
N THR A 65 8.84 -2.99 -2.63
CA THR A 65 7.46 -2.71 -2.21
C THR A 65 6.53 -3.62 -2.98
N LEU A 66 5.60 -4.26 -2.27
CA LEU A 66 4.56 -5.07 -2.85
C LEU A 66 3.20 -4.55 -2.35
N THR A 67 2.31 -4.28 -3.27
CA THR A 67 0.90 -3.97 -3.00
C THR A 67 0.05 -5.10 -3.56
N VAL A 68 -0.91 -5.60 -2.78
CA VAL A 68 -1.79 -6.71 -3.18
C VAL A 68 -3.21 -6.39 -2.74
N VAL A 69 -4.19 -6.67 -3.59
CA VAL A 69 -5.62 -6.56 -3.29
C VAL A 69 -6.25 -7.93 -3.46
N PHE A 70 -6.77 -8.46 -2.37
CA PHE A 70 -7.52 -9.71 -2.37
C PHE A 70 -9.02 -9.40 -2.38
N ASP A 71 -9.77 -10.16 -3.17
CA ASP A 71 -11.23 -10.16 -3.08
C ASP A 71 -11.68 -11.06 -1.92
N PHE A 72 -12.39 -10.47 -0.96
CA PHE A 72 -12.94 -11.17 0.20
C PHE A 72 -14.16 -12.04 -0.16
N PHE A 73 -14.86 -11.76 -1.26
CA PHE A 73 -16.09 -12.47 -1.62
C PHE A 73 -15.84 -13.81 -2.30
N SER A 74 -14.63 -14.03 -2.84
CA SER A 74 -14.26 -15.29 -3.50
C SER A 74 -14.28 -16.51 -2.56
N SER A 75 -14.28 -16.32 -1.23
CA SER A 75 -14.33 -17.43 -0.27
C SER A 75 -15.74 -18.00 -0.01
N GLY A 76 -16.79 -17.52 -0.71
CA GLY A 76 -18.14 -18.10 -0.70
C GLY A 76 -18.94 -18.00 0.60
N GLN A 77 -18.38 -17.45 1.68
CA GLN A 77 -19.02 -17.40 3.01
C GLN A 77 -19.66 -16.05 3.35
N GLY A 78 -19.58 -15.05 2.47
CA GLY A 78 -20.17 -13.71 2.71
C GLY A 78 -19.60 -12.96 3.92
N LYS A 79 -18.60 -13.50 4.61
CA LYS A 79 -17.94 -12.92 5.78
C LYS A 79 -16.67 -12.21 5.37
N LYS A 80 -16.50 -10.96 5.81
CA LYS A 80 -15.32 -10.12 5.58
C LYS A 80 -14.11 -10.50 6.48
N ASP A 81 -14.05 -11.75 6.91
CA ASP A 81 -13.02 -12.24 7.82
C ASP A 81 -11.76 -12.61 7.04
N TRP A 82 -10.60 -12.21 7.53
CA TRP A 82 -9.33 -12.59 6.90
C TRP A 82 -8.26 -12.99 7.88
N SER A 83 -7.27 -13.71 7.36
CA SER A 83 -6.04 -14.01 8.06
C SER A 83 -4.87 -14.04 7.10
N LEU A 84 -3.64 -13.91 7.62
CA LEU A 84 -2.43 -14.06 6.80
C LEU A 84 -2.45 -15.39 6.03
N PHE A 85 -2.86 -16.47 6.70
CA PHE A 85 -2.96 -17.78 6.06
C PHE A 85 -4.00 -17.79 4.92
N LYS A 86 -5.18 -17.20 5.10
CA LYS A 86 -6.20 -17.15 4.03
C LYS A 86 -5.71 -16.34 2.82
N MET A 87 -5.04 -15.21 3.04
CA MET A 87 -4.54 -14.33 1.98
C MET A 87 -3.30 -14.87 1.27
N PHE A 88 -2.31 -15.34 2.03
CA PHE A 88 -0.96 -15.67 1.51
C PHE A 88 -0.64 -17.16 1.51
N SER A 89 -1.53 -18.03 2.01
CA SER A 89 -1.26 -19.47 2.28
C SER A 89 -0.03 -19.70 3.14
N ARG A 90 0.35 -18.70 3.94
CA ARG A 90 1.54 -18.71 4.79
C ARG A 90 1.22 -17.95 6.07
N THR A 91 1.81 -18.42 7.15
CA THR A 91 1.92 -17.70 8.42
C THR A 91 3.35 -17.24 8.59
N LEU A 92 3.59 -16.25 9.44
CA LEU A 92 4.94 -15.82 9.76
C LEU A 92 5.49 -16.79 10.80
N THR A 93 6.57 -17.52 10.51
CA THR A 93 7.14 -18.52 11.45
C THR A 93 8.37 -17.99 12.15
N ASP A 94 9.23 -17.29 11.41
CA ASP A 94 10.54 -16.87 11.86
C ASP A 94 10.79 -15.41 11.57
N THR A 95 11.57 -14.78 12.43
CA THR A 95 12.06 -13.42 12.21
C THR A 95 13.27 -13.40 11.29
N CYS A 96 13.51 -12.25 10.65
CA CYS A 96 14.74 -12.05 9.89
C CYS A 96 15.88 -11.67 10.85
N PRO A 97 16.92 -12.51 11.05
CA PRO A 97 17.99 -12.20 11.99
C PRO A 97 18.83 -10.99 11.59
N LEU A 98 18.77 -10.59 10.31
CA LEU A 98 19.48 -9.41 9.79
C LEU A 98 18.64 -8.11 9.88
N ALA A 99 17.37 -8.20 10.28
CA ALA A 99 16.49 -7.04 10.33
C ALA A 99 16.68 -6.26 11.63
N SER A 100 16.95 -4.96 11.51
CA SER A 100 16.91 -4.03 12.65
C SER A 100 15.49 -3.73 13.13
N GLN A 101 14.49 -3.90 12.25
CA GLN A 101 13.08 -3.74 12.55
C GLN A 101 12.24 -4.66 11.66
N SER A 102 11.19 -5.27 12.22
CA SER A 102 10.23 -6.06 11.44
C SER A 102 8.86 -6.01 12.09
N LYS A 103 7.94 -5.19 11.57
CA LYS A 103 6.63 -4.93 12.17
C LYS A 103 5.50 -5.19 11.18
N VAL A 104 4.40 -5.74 11.66
CA VAL A 104 3.12 -5.85 10.93
C VAL A 104 2.16 -4.82 11.52
N TYR A 105 1.57 -4.00 10.66
CA TYR A 105 0.55 -3.02 11.03
C TYR A 105 -0.78 -3.45 10.43
N VAL A 106 -1.82 -3.50 11.27
CA VAL A 106 -3.18 -3.87 10.88
C VAL A 106 -4.10 -2.71 11.20
N ASP A 107 -4.79 -2.16 10.20
CA ASP A 107 -5.76 -1.09 10.43
C ASP A 107 -6.97 -1.65 11.20
N ILE A 108 -7.20 -1.11 12.39
CA ILE A 108 -8.32 -1.44 13.29
C ILE A 108 -9.17 -0.19 13.56
N SER A 109 -9.08 0.83 12.70
CA SER A 109 -9.87 2.04 12.83
C SER A 109 -11.37 1.73 12.88
N PRO A 110 -12.09 2.27 13.87
CA PRO A 110 -13.54 2.10 13.92
C PRO A 110 -14.18 2.80 12.73
N LYS A 111 -14.91 2.05 11.92
CA LYS A 111 -15.88 2.62 10.99
C LYS A 111 -17.22 2.65 11.75
N ASN A 112 -17.73 3.85 12.02
CA ASN A 112 -18.95 4.11 12.82
C ASN A 112 -18.86 3.75 14.32
N LYS A 113 -19.97 3.90 15.06
CA LYS A 113 -20.10 3.62 16.51
C LYS A 113 -19.84 2.16 16.90
N GLU A 114 -19.46 1.30 15.97
CA GLU A 114 -19.27 -0.14 16.17
C GLU A 114 -17.79 -0.51 16.32
N LYS A 115 -17.12 0.05 17.34
CA LYS A 115 -15.84 -0.50 17.83
C LYS A 115 -15.95 -1.97 18.26
N GLU A 116 -17.17 -2.45 18.50
CA GLU A 116 -17.44 -3.71 19.22
C GLU A 116 -17.54 -4.96 18.33
N LEU A 117 -17.55 -4.80 17.00
CA LEU A 117 -17.76 -5.91 16.07
C LEU A 117 -16.47 -6.49 15.49
N LEU A 118 -15.32 -5.83 15.65
CA LEU A 118 -14.04 -6.26 15.10
C LEU A 118 -13.17 -6.93 16.15
N GLU A 119 -12.82 -8.18 15.92
CA GLU A 119 -11.91 -8.95 16.77
C GLU A 119 -10.60 -9.22 16.03
N VAL A 120 -9.48 -8.87 16.67
CA VAL A 120 -8.14 -9.15 16.13
C VAL A 120 -7.46 -10.19 17.00
N SER A 121 -6.96 -11.25 16.36
CA SER A 121 -6.28 -12.36 17.04
C SER A 121 -4.97 -12.72 16.33
N PRO A 122 -3.86 -12.95 17.06
CA PRO A 122 -3.71 -12.79 18.52
C PRO A 122 -3.76 -11.32 18.95
N PRO A 123 -3.88 -11.01 20.25
CA PRO A 123 -3.81 -9.64 20.75
C PRO A 123 -2.54 -8.92 20.28
N PRO A 124 -2.63 -7.64 19.88
CA PRO A 124 -1.47 -6.91 19.37
C PRO A 124 -0.44 -6.65 20.47
N THR A 125 0.83 -6.55 20.08
CA THR A 125 1.93 -6.18 21.00
C THR A 125 1.77 -4.73 21.47
N SER A 126 1.31 -3.85 20.59
CA SER A 126 1.01 -2.45 20.90
C SER A 126 0.03 -1.87 19.88
N VAL A 127 -0.44 -0.66 20.15
CA VAL A 127 -1.33 0.10 19.26
C VAL A 127 -0.62 1.39 18.84
N HIS A 128 -0.73 1.74 17.56
CA HIS A 128 -0.15 2.96 17.00
C HIS A 128 -1.23 3.82 16.34
N GLU A 129 -1.32 5.09 16.72
CA GLU A 129 -2.23 6.05 16.10
C GLU A 129 -1.46 6.97 15.15
N ALA A 130 -2.00 7.18 13.95
CA ALA A 130 -1.42 8.07 12.95
C ALA A 130 -2.51 8.80 12.16
N ILE A 131 -2.20 9.98 11.64
CA ILE A 131 -3.10 10.71 10.73
C ILE A 131 -2.71 10.35 9.30
N VAL A 132 -3.60 9.69 8.58
CA VAL A 132 -3.38 9.27 7.19
C VAL A 132 -4.40 9.96 6.31
N GLN A 133 -3.91 10.84 5.42
CA GLN A 133 -4.74 11.59 4.48
C GLN A 133 -5.88 12.40 5.13
N GLY A 134 -5.66 12.88 6.35
CA GLY A 134 -6.64 13.68 7.12
C GLY A 134 -7.46 12.87 8.12
N ASP A 135 -7.51 11.55 7.99
CA ASP A 135 -8.24 10.67 8.89
C ASP A 135 -7.34 10.16 10.03
N LYS A 136 -7.89 10.09 11.25
CA LYS A 136 -7.25 9.40 12.37
C LYS A 136 -7.33 7.89 12.14
N LYS A 137 -6.17 7.25 11.99
CA LYS A 137 -6.02 5.80 11.86
C LYS A 137 -5.46 5.17 13.14
N THR A 138 -5.97 4.01 13.49
CA THR A 138 -5.50 3.22 14.64
C THR A 138 -5.03 1.86 14.13
N TYR A 139 -3.77 1.54 14.37
CA TYR A 139 -3.12 0.32 13.90
C TYR A 139 -2.78 -0.61 15.07
N ALA A 140 -3.19 -1.87 14.98
CA ALA A 140 -2.63 -2.95 15.77
C ALA A 140 -1.23 -3.29 15.25
N VAL A 141 -0.24 -3.35 16.15
CA VAL A 141 1.18 -3.55 15.81
C VAL A 141 1.68 -4.87 16.37
N TYR A 142 2.31 -5.66 15.50
CA TYR A 142 3.00 -6.91 15.86
C TYR A 142 4.48 -6.75 15.52
N ASP A 143 5.34 -6.77 16.55
CA ASP A 143 6.79 -6.70 16.36
C ASP A 143 7.39 -8.11 16.28
N LEU A 144 7.80 -8.53 15.08
CA LEU A 144 8.33 -9.88 14.84
C LEU A 144 9.70 -10.11 15.51
N LEU A 145 10.35 -9.07 16.04
CA LEU A 145 11.56 -9.23 16.85
C LEU A 145 11.24 -9.54 18.32
N SER A 146 9.97 -9.40 18.75
CA SER A 146 9.54 -9.71 20.11
C SER A 146 9.43 -11.22 20.32
N PRO A 147 10.19 -11.83 21.25
CA PRO A 147 10.15 -13.27 21.51
C PRO A 147 8.76 -13.78 21.92
N SER A 148 7.98 -12.93 22.60
CA SER A 148 6.64 -13.27 23.10
C SER A 148 5.63 -13.66 22.01
N LEU A 149 5.81 -13.21 20.76
CA LEU A 149 4.88 -13.52 19.67
C LEU A 149 4.96 -14.97 19.18
N PHE A 150 6.14 -15.59 19.27
CA PHE A 150 6.36 -16.94 18.74
C PHE A 150 6.38 -18.03 19.83
N ASN A 151 6.47 -17.64 21.11
CA ASN A 151 6.55 -18.58 22.23
C ASN A 151 5.36 -19.54 22.35
N THR A 152 4.15 -19.09 22.01
CA THR A 152 2.93 -19.92 22.19
C THR A 152 2.62 -20.81 20.97
N SER A 153 2.72 -20.27 19.75
CA SER A 153 2.20 -20.93 18.54
C SER A 153 3.25 -21.25 17.48
N ARG A 154 4.53 -20.91 17.71
CA ARG A 154 5.66 -21.00 16.74
C ARG A 154 5.39 -20.33 15.38
N SER A 155 4.26 -19.66 15.23
CA SER A 155 3.84 -18.96 14.03
C SER A 155 2.79 -17.91 14.36
N LEU A 156 2.93 -16.75 13.74
CA LEU A 156 2.00 -15.64 13.81
C LEU A 156 1.07 -15.68 12.59
N ASN A 157 -0.20 -15.96 12.84
CA ASN A 157 -1.28 -15.85 11.88
C ASN A 157 -2.24 -14.76 12.35
N VAL A 158 -1.98 -13.51 11.98
CA VAL A 158 -2.88 -12.40 12.27
C VAL A 158 -4.23 -12.66 11.61
N GLN A 159 -5.31 -12.53 12.37
CA GLN A 159 -6.68 -12.73 11.94
C GLN A 159 -7.52 -11.52 12.34
N LEU A 160 -8.38 -11.09 11.41
CA LEU A 160 -9.41 -10.10 11.62
C LEU A 160 -10.76 -10.80 11.43
N LYS A 161 -11.58 -10.86 12.47
CA LYS A 161 -12.91 -11.48 12.45
C LYS A 161 -13.98 -10.45 12.79
N TRP A 162 -15.08 -10.51 12.06
CA TRP A 162 -16.27 -9.70 12.30
C TRP A 162 -17.31 -10.54 13.04
N LYS A 163 -17.80 -10.03 14.18
CA LYS A 163 -18.81 -10.71 14.99
C LYS A 163 -20.15 -10.84 14.28
N ARG A 164 -20.47 -9.94 13.34
CA ARG A 164 -21.70 -9.95 12.53
C ARG A 164 -21.36 -9.77 11.05
N PRO A 165 -22.13 -10.39 10.14
CA PRO A 165 -22.06 -10.06 8.72
C PRO A 165 -22.35 -8.56 8.61
N GLN A 166 -21.38 -7.80 8.10
CA GLN A 166 -21.63 -6.40 7.82
C GLN A 166 -22.48 -6.34 6.56
N ASP A 167 -23.67 -5.72 6.65
CA ASP A 167 -24.40 -5.28 5.45
C ASP A 167 -23.43 -4.54 4.53
N SER A 168 -23.70 -4.57 3.23
CA SER A 168 -22.85 -3.93 2.21
C SER A 168 -22.77 -2.42 2.45
N SER A 169 -21.95 -1.99 3.41
CA SER A 169 -21.61 -0.59 3.60
C SER A 169 -20.91 -0.16 2.33
N GLU A 170 -21.42 0.89 1.69
CA GLU A 170 -20.75 1.50 0.54
C GLU A 170 -19.28 1.70 0.88
N MET A 171 -18.39 1.14 0.05
CA MET A 171 -16.97 1.41 0.22
C MET A 171 -16.76 2.90 0.00
N PRO A 172 -16.11 3.60 0.94
CA PRO A 172 -15.87 5.02 0.77
C PRO A 172 -15.01 5.22 -0.48
N ILE A 173 -15.40 6.20 -1.30
CA ILE A 173 -14.65 6.57 -2.50
C ILE A 173 -13.25 7.01 -2.08
N PRO A 174 -12.17 6.45 -2.66
CA PRO A 174 -10.81 6.84 -2.32
C PRO A 174 -10.55 8.33 -2.58
N ILE A 175 -9.67 8.92 -1.77
CA ILE A 175 -9.30 10.34 -1.85
C ILE A 175 -8.76 10.72 -3.24
N LEU A 176 -7.97 9.83 -3.83
CA LEU A 176 -7.51 9.94 -5.20
C LEU A 176 -8.03 8.72 -5.95
N HIS A 177 -8.88 8.95 -6.95
CA HIS A 177 -9.41 7.89 -7.79
C HIS A 177 -9.45 8.35 -9.25
N ALA A 178 -9.46 7.38 -10.15
CA ALA A 178 -9.54 7.64 -11.58
C ALA A 178 -10.57 6.71 -12.21
N GLN A 179 -11.19 7.19 -13.28
CA GLN A 179 -12.06 6.38 -14.14
C GLN A 179 -11.63 6.57 -15.58
N ARG A 180 -11.80 5.50 -16.36
CA ARG A 180 -11.49 5.48 -17.78
C ARG A 180 -12.65 4.85 -18.53
N TYR A 181 -13.07 5.49 -19.61
CA TYR A 181 -14.09 4.96 -20.50
C TYR A 181 -13.79 5.34 -21.94
N VAL A 182 -14.40 4.60 -22.86
CA VAL A 182 -14.36 4.91 -24.29
C VAL A 182 -15.65 5.64 -24.63
N GLY A 183 -15.52 6.76 -25.33
CA GLY A 183 -16.62 7.56 -25.85
C GLY A 183 -16.59 7.64 -27.38
N GLY A 184 -17.57 8.35 -27.94
CA GLY A 184 -17.65 8.57 -29.38
C GLY A 184 -18.14 7.36 -30.19
N TYR A 185 -18.10 7.48 -31.52
CA TYR A 185 -18.64 6.47 -32.44
C TYR A 185 -17.73 6.21 -33.63
N GLY A 186 -17.61 4.94 -34.04
CA GLY A 186 -16.81 4.55 -35.20
C GLY A 186 -15.30 4.78 -35.02
N LEU A 187 -14.56 4.69 -36.12
CA LEU A 187 -13.09 4.75 -36.10
C LEU A 187 -12.51 6.17 -36.14
N GLN A 188 -13.33 7.18 -36.44
CA GLN A 188 -12.86 8.56 -36.64
C GLN A 188 -13.14 9.48 -35.44
N THR A 189 -14.23 9.27 -34.71
CA THR A 189 -14.62 10.11 -33.56
C THR A 189 -14.60 9.35 -32.24
N GLY A 190 -13.96 8.18 -32.21
CA GLY A 190 -13.73 7.44 -30.97
C GLY A 190 -12.79 8.18 -30.02
N GLU A 191 -13.16 8.26 -28.76
CA GLU A 191 -12.44 9.00 -27.73
C GLU A 191 -12.08 8.07 -26.56
N ILE A 192 -10.92 8.31 -25.95
CA ILE A 192 -10.54 7.67 -24.69
C ILE A 192 -10.52 8.76 -23.63
N CYS A 193 -11.42 8.66 -22.66
CA CYS A 193 -11.58 9.64 -21.61
C CYS A 193 -11.04 9.08 -20.30
N THR A 194 -10.03 9.74 -19.73
CA THR A 194 -9.49 9.42 -18.41
C THR A 194 -9.73 10.60 -17.48
N LEU A 195 -10.52 10.37 -16.43
CA LEU A 195 -10.87 11.36 -15.43
C LEU A 195 -10.17 11.03 -14.12
N ILE A 196 -9.50 12.02 -13.53
CA ILE A 196 -8.79 11.90 -12.26
C ILE A 196 -9.43 12.85 -11.25
N TYR A 197 -9.80 12.32 -10.09
CA TYR A 197 -10.46 13.05 -9.03
C TYR A 197 -9.58 13.09 -7.79
N ASN A 198 -9.40 14.30 -7.25
CA ASN A 198 -8.83 14.52 -5.93
C ASN A 198 -9.92 15.09 -5.02
N THR A 199 -10.43 14.27 -4.10
CA THR A 199 -11.46 14.66 -3.12
C THR A 199 -10.88 15.12 -1.78
N HIS A 200 -9.55 15.27 -1.68
CA HIS A 200 -8.94 15.78 -0.46
C HIS A 200 -9.29 17.27 -0.26
N PRO A 201 -9.74 17.69 0.94
CA PRO A 201 -10.26 19.04 1.14
C PRO A 201 -9.21 20.15 0.95
N TYR A 202 -7.95 19.91 1.33
CA TYR A 202 -6.91 20.97 1.35
C TYR A 202 -5.59 20.63 0.66
N ARG A 203 -5.42 19.41 0.12
CA ARG A 203 -4.12 18.93 -0.37
C ARG A 203 -4.17 18.63 -1.85
N ALA A 204 -3.25 19.23 -2.59
CA ALA A 204 -2.97 18.83 -3.97
C ALA A 204 -1.99 17.64 -3.99
N PHE A 205 -2.23 16.67 -4.86
CA PHE A 205 -1.33 15.55 -5.10
C PHE A 205 -0.65 15.71 -6.46
N PRO A 206 0.69 15.63 -6.53
CA PRO A 206 1.37 15.50 -7.82
C PRO A 206 1.08 14.11 -8.40
N VAL A 207 0.57 14.07 -9.63
CA VAL A 207 0.21 12.83 -10.32
C VAL A 207 0.95 12.78 -11.65
N ILE A 208 1.49 11.60 -11.97
CA ILE A 208 1.99 11.27 -13.30
C ILE A 208 1.00 10.28 -13.90
N LEU A 209 0.37 10.67 -15.01
CA LEU A 209 -0.52 9.79 -15.76
C LEU A 209 0.27 9.10 -16.87
N LEU A 210 0.21 7.77 -16.90
CA LEU A 210 0.71 6.94 -17.98
C LEU A 210 -0.47 6.18 -18.58
N GLU A 211 -0.78 6.45 -19.84
CA GLU A 211 -1.82 5.73 -20.58
C GLU A 211 -1.23 4.56 -21.34
N THR A 212 -1.80 3.38 -21.12
CA THR A 212 -1.49 2.18 -21.90
C THR A 212 -2.62 1.93 -22.89
N VAL A 213 -2.26 1.92 -24.17
CA VAL A 213 -3.23 1.89 -25.26
C VAL A 213 -2.97 0.64 -26.08
N PRO A 214 -4.01 -0.16 -26.39
CA PRO A 214 -3.87 -1.32 -27.25
C PRO A 214 -3.17 -0.98 -28.56
N TRP A 215 -2.24 -1.83 -28.99
CA TRP A 215 -1.37 -1.60 -30.13
C TRP A 215 -2.11 -1.33 -31.45
N TYR A 216 -3.34 -1.81 -31.59
CA TYR A 216 -4.18 -1.63 -32.77
C TYR A 216 -4.94 -0.29 -32.79
N LEU A 217 -4.93 0.47 -31.70
CA LEU A 217 -5.53 1.82 -31.67
C LEU A 217 -4.48 2.86 -32.07
N ARG A 218 -4.84 3.66 -33.07
CA ARG A 218 -4.03 4.80 -33.50
C ARG A 218 -4.50 6.05 -32.77
N LEU A 219 -3.67 6.57 -31.87
CA LEU A 219 -3.92 7.85 -31.21
C LEU A 219 -3.22 8.99 -31.93
N TYR A 220 -3.92 10.12 -31.99
CA TYR A 220 -3.38 11.35 -32.55
C TYR A 220 -3.06 12.30 -31.40
N VAL A 221 -1.78 12.52 -31.11
CA VAL A 221 -1.37 13.40 -29.99
C VAL A 221 -1.92 14.82 -30.15
N HIS A 222 -2.11 15.29 -31.39
CA HIS A 222 -2.68 16.61 -31.66
C HIS A 222 -4.16 16.74 -31.25
N THR A 223 -4.85 15.63 -30.94
CA THR A 223 -6.23 15.64 -30.42
C THR A 223 -6.28 15.53 -28.90
N LEU A 224 -5.13 15.54 -28.21
CA LEU A 224 -5.08 15.49 -26.75
C LEU A 224 -5.62 16.80 -26.17
N THR A 225 -6.68 16.68 -25.38
CA THR A 225 -7.25 17.78 -24.59
C THR A 225 -7.06 17.50 -23.10
N ILE A 226 -6.64 18.52 -22.35
CA ILE A 226 -6.43 18.40 -20.90
C ILE A 226 -7.30 19.44 -20.20
N ILE A 227 -8.36 18.97 -19.53
CA ILE A 227 -9.29 19.86 -18.83
C ILE A 227 -9.07 19.75 -17.32
N THR A 228 -8.70 20.87 -16.69
CA THR A 228 -8.52 20.96 -15.23
C THR A 228 -9.56 21.92 -14.68
N LYS A 229 -10.46 21.45 -13.80
CA LYS A 229 -11.53 22.28 -13.19
C LYS A 229 -12.31 23.10 -14.24
N GLY A 230 -12.63 22.49 -15.38
CA GLY A 230 -13.36 23.12 -16.48
C GLY A 230 -12.54 24.05 -17.37
N LYS A 231 -11.22 24.18 -17.15
CA LYS A 231 -10.32 24.99 -17.99
C LYS A 231 -9.40 24.10 -18.82
N GLU A 232 -9.35 24.35 -20.12
CA GLU A 232 -8.43 23.67 -21.03
C GLU A 232 -6.98 24.11 -20.78
N ASN A 233 -6.07 23.15 -20.75
CA ASN A 233 -4.63 23.35 -20.59
C ASN A 233 -3.94 22.81 -21.82
N LYS A 234 -3.03 23.61 -22.38
CA LYS A 234 -2.16 23.12 -23.46
C LYS A 234 -1.04 22.29 -22.85
N PRO A 235 -0.75 21.09 -23.40
CA PRO A 235 0.44 20.35 -23.01
C PRO A 235 1.68 21.22 -23.32
N SER A 236 2.59 21.29 -22.34
CA SER A 236 3.86 22.00 -22.43
C SER A 236 4.87 21.27 -23.31
#